data_AF-D9S088-F1
#
_entry.id   AF-D9S088-F1
#
_cell.length_a   1.000
_cell.length_b   1.000
_cell.length_c   1.000
_cell.angle_alpha   90.00
_cell.angle_beta   90.00
_cell.angle_gamma   90.00
#
_symmetry.space_group_name_H-M   'P 1'
#
loop_
_entity.id
_entity.type
_entity.pdbx_description
1 polymer ?
#
loop_
_entity_poly.entity_id
_entity_poly.type
_entity_poly.pdbx_seq_one_letter_code
_entity_poly.pdbx_strand_id
1 'polypeptide(L)' 'MEKGKRYLLFLKATDSPGVYSIVSLNQGKFNIDNLDTKEKELEQKDGQFKTLKQDVLNKFNSRI' A
#
# COMPACT_ATOMS: atom_id res chain seq x y z
N MET A 1 4.79 -6.28 -4.85
CA MET A 1 5.14 -6.59 -3.46
C MET A 1 6.37 -7.46 -3.49
N GLU A 2 7.36 -7.14 -2.67
CA GLU A 2 8.56 -7.94 -2.50
C GLU A 2 8.35 -8.99 -1.40
N LYS A 3 8.96 -10.16 -1.58
CA LYS A 3 8.86 -11.29 -0.64
C LYS A 3 9.45 -10.89 0.72
N GLY A 4 8.76 -11.27 1.81
CA GLY A 4 9.23 -11.06 3.18
C GLY A 4 9.04 -9.63 3.71
N LYS A 5 8.38 -8.75 2.95
CA LYS A 5 8.04 -7.39 3.40
C LYS A 5 6.60 -7.33 3.88
N ARG A 6 6.30 -6.33 4.71
CA ARG A 6 4.97 -6.10 5.27
C ARG A 6 4.25 -4.98 4.54
N TYR A 7 2.94 -5.15 4.37
CA TYR A 7 2.11 -4.22 3.62
C TYR A 7 0.77 -3.97 4.31
N LEU A 8 0.28 -2.75 4.18
CA LEU A 8 -1.13 -2.42 4.35
C LEU A 8 -1.83 -2.61 3.01
N LEU A 9 -2.93 -3.37 2.99
CA LEU A 9 -3.72 -3.63 1.79
C LEU A 9 -5.13 -3.09 1.94
N PHE A 10 -5.57 -2.34 0.92
CA PHE A 10 -6.97 -1.95 0.75
C PHE A 10 -7.62 -2.96 -0.18
N LEU A 11 -8.56 -3.72 0.36
CA LEU A 11 -9.18 -4.84 -0.32
C LEU A 11 -10.63 -4.51 -0.72
N LYS A 12 -11.02 -4.99 -1.91
CA LYS A 12 -12.42 -5.02 -2.37
C LYS A 12 -12.83 -6.47 -2.60
N ALA A 13 -13.97 -6.84 -2.02
CA ALA A 13 -14.59 -8.13 -2.27
C ALA A 13 -14.89 -8.29 -3.77
N THR A 14 -14.64 -9.49 -4.30
CA THR A 14 -15.08 -9.85 -5.64
C THR A 14 -16.42 -10.59 -5.57
N ASP A 15 -17.00 -10.93 -6.71
CA ASP A 15 -18.26 -11.68 -6.77
C ASP A 15 -18.12 -13.12 -6.23
N SER A 16 -16.88 -13.62 -6.10
CA SER A 16 -16.59 -14.92 -5.52
C SER A 16 -16.42 -14.82 -4.00
N PRO A 17 -17.18 -15.60 -3.20
CA PRO A 17 -17.04 -15.62 -1.76
C PRO A 17 -15.60 -15.92 -1.32
N GLY A 18 -15.08 -15.10 -0.40
CA GLY A 18 -13.73 -15.28 0.16
C GLY A 18 -12.59 -14.81 -0.75
N VAL A 19 -12.89 -14.27 -1.92
CA VAL A 19 -11.89 -13.71 -2.84
C VAL A 19 -11.90 -12.18 -2.75
N TYR A 20 -10.71 -11.62 -2.63
CA TYR A 20 -10.50 -10.18 -2.52
C TYR A 20 -9.49 -9.71 -3.56
N SER A 21 -9.71 -8.51 -4.09
CA SER A 21 -8.80 -7.82 -4.99
C SER A 21 -8.21 -6.59 -4.29
N ILE A 22 -6.98 -6.23 -4.64
CA ILE A 22 -6.38 -4.98 -4.17
C ILE A 22 -7.03 -3.82 -4.94
N VAL A 23 -7.53 -2.84 -4.20
CA VAL A 23 -8.14 -1.64 -4.77
C VAL A 23 -7.07 -0.79 -5.43
N SER A 24 -7.08 -0.66 -6.75
CA SER A 24 -6.14 0.18 -7.52
C SER A 24 -4.67 -0.28 -7.47
N LEU A 25 -4.09 -0.51 -8.65
CA LEU A 25 -2.75 -1.08 -8.84
C LEU A 25 -1.63 -0.43 -8.00
N ASN A 26 -1.63 0.90 -7.89
CA ASN A 26 -0.57 1.66 -7.22
C ASN A 26 -1.03 2.36 -5.93
N GLN A 27 -2.31 2.29 -5.56
CA GLN A 27 -2.85 3.03 -4.40
C GLN A 27 -3.57 2.14 -3.39
N GLY A 28 -3.64 0.83 -3.65
CA GLY A 28 -4.23 -0.13 -2.71
C GLY A 28 -3.25 -0.87 -1.84
N LYS A 29 -1.95 -0.64 -2.02
CA LYS A 29 -0.91 -1.31 -1.25
C LYS A 29 0.14 -0.30 -0.82
N PHE A 30 0.57 -0.40 0.43
CA PHE A 30 1.61 0.46 0.99
C PHE A 30 2.54 -0.36 1.86
N ASN A 31 3.84 -0.30 1.57
CA ASN A 31 4.87 -0.95 2.34
C ASN A 31 5.10 -0.21 3.67
N ILE A 32 4.96 -0.93 4.79
CA ILE A 32 5.02 -0.34 6.14
C ILE A 32 6.41 -0.41 6.77
N ASP A 33 7.31 -1.25 6.24
CA ASP A 33 8.69 -1.37 6.71
C ASP A 33 9.68 -0.50 5.93
N ASN A 34 9.21 0.20 4.89
CA ASN A 34 10.03 1.00 3.99
C ASN A 34 11.21 0.22 3.40
N LEU A 35 10.97 -1.04 2.99
CA LEU A 35 11.97 -1.92 2.39
C LEU A 35 11.60 -2.38 0.98
N ASP A 36 10.43 -2.02 0.43
CA ASP A 36 10.07 -2.29 -0.97
C ASP A 36 10.77 -1.29 -1.89
N THR A 37 11.76 -1.78 -2.65
CA THR A 37 12.62 -0.95 -3.51
C THR A 37 11.83 -0.33 -4.66
N LYS A 38 10.90 -1.08 -5.25
CA LYS A 38 10.07 -0.59 -6.37
C LYS A 38 9.10 0.48 -5.91
N GLU A 39 8.56 0.35 -4.70
CA GLU A 39 7.70 1.38 -4.11
C GLU A 39 8.47 2.66 -3.80
N LYS A 40 9.71 2.55 -3.29
CA LYS A 40 10.59 3.72 -3.10
C LYS A 40 10.88 4.45 -4.41
N GLU A 41 11.14 3.72 -5.49
CA GLU A 41 11.32 4.33 -6.81
C GLU A 41 10.07 5.09 -7.26
N LEU A 42 8.87 4.56 -6.96
CA LEU A 42 7.61 5.24 -7.26
C LEU A 42 7.46 6.52 -6.42
N GLU A 43 7.78 6.50 -5.13
CA GLU A 43 7.75 7.70 -4.27
C GLU A 43 8.66 8.83 -4.75
N GLN A 44 9.79 8.48 -5.37
CA GLN A 44 10.71 9.46 -5.92
C GLN A 44 10.20 10.09 -7.22
N LYS A 45 9.40 9.34 -7.99
CA LYS A 45 8.88 9.75 -9.31
C LYS A 45 7.49 10.40 -9.23
N ASP A 46 6.71 10.07 -8.19
CA ASP A 46 5.32 10.47 -8.04
C ASP A 46 5.08 11.11 -6.66
N GLY A 47 5.03 12.44 -6.64
CA GLY A 47 4.77 13.22 -5.43
C GLY A 47 3.37 13.01 -4.87
N GLN A 48 2.37 12.70 -5.70
CA GLN A 48 1.01 12.41 -5.24
C GLN A 48 0.98 11.08 -4.50
N PHE A 49 1.63 10.05 -5.04
CA PHE A 49 1.77 8.77 -4.37
C PHE A 49 2.50 8.91 -3.03
N LYS A 50 3.59 9.69 -2.98
CA LYS A 50 4.34 9.95 -1.75
C LYS A 50 3.46 10.57 -0.65
N THR A 51 2.70 11.61 -0.97
CA THR A 51 1.78 12.26 -0.01
C THR A 51 0.70 11.28 0.46
N LEU A 52 0.07 10.55 -0.46
CA LEU A 52 -0.95 9.56 -0.12
C LEU A 52 -0.39 8.47 0.81
N LYS A 53 0.82 7.96 0.52
CA LYS A 53 1.48 6.96 1.37
C LYS A 53 1.73 7.51 2.77
N GLN A 54 2.22 8.75 2.89
CA GLN A 54 2.43 9.38 4.21
C GLN A 54 1.11 9.48 4.99
N ASP A 55 0.02 9.91 4.36
CA ASP A 55 -1.30 10.00 5.00
C ASP A 55 -1.79 8.64 5.50
N VAL A 56 -1.60 7.58 4.68
CA VAL A 56 -1.97 6.21 5.03
C VAL A 56 -1.17 5.71 6.23
N LEU A 57 0.16 5.88 6.21
CA LEU A 57 1.03 5.42 7.29
C LEU A 57 0.77 6.18 8.60
N ASN A 58 0.53 7.49 8.52
CA ASN A 58 0.18 8.32 9.68
C ASN A 58 -1.13 7.84 10.33
N LYS A 59 -2.16 7.56 9.51
CA LYS A 59 -3.44 7.03 10.00
C LYS A 59 -3.34 5.62 10.56
N PHE A 60 -2.46 4.79 10.00
CA PHE A 60 -2.22 3.44 10.50
C PHE A 60 -1.55 3.50 11.87
N ASN A 61 -0.47 4.28 12.00
CA ASN A 61 0.28 4.43 13.25
C ASN A 61 -0.51 5.12 14.37
N SER A 62 -1.49 5.97 14.06
CA SER A 62 -2.33 6.61 15.09
C SER A 62 -3.43 5.72 15.66
N ARG A 63 -3.66 4.55 15.05
CA ARG A 63 -4.68 3.58 15.48
C ARG A 63 -4.10 2.38 16.23
N ILE A 64 -2.78 2.31 16.36
CA ILE A 64 -2.03 1.27 17.07
C ILE A 64 -1.41 1.91 18.31
#